data_AF-A0A945CW23-F1
#
_entry.id   AF-A0A945CW23-F1
#
_cell.length_a   1.000
_cell.length_b   1.000
_cell.length_c   1.000
_cell.angle_alpha   90.00
_cell.angle_beta   90.00
_cell.angle_gamma   90.00
#
_symmetry.space_group_name_H-M   'P 1'
#
loop_
_entity.id
_entity.type
_entity.pdbx_description
1 polymer ?
#
loop_
_entity_poly.entity_id
_entity_poly.type
_entity_poly.pdbx_seq_one_letter_code
_entity_poly.pdbx_strand_id
1 'polypeptide(L)'
;MTDVFDHLKLSKADAEMLDQLVDVGFDIDQLEYLTAEEKQRANSILKMLGFLDVYPVEDASETLIDATLARIDQYENNRSSRMHISTAEVKTTSRGFLFPKLDLLATAAAVLLCVALVSMFVKSNHDISIHQQCATNMAGVGNGLFTYAQDHNGEMPTSTVASLGSLFDDIIPERTDAEVLVEEGYCDHHHLNCPGHGGAGGGFSYQTQSADSWNHLKSRGRIFIIMADRNPILDDLLAGGTPDPLTPS
;
A
#
# COMPACT_ATOMS: atom_id res chain seq x y z
N MET A 1 -6.91 -16.34 -36.97
CA MET A 1 -6.46 -16.91 -35.69
C MET A 1 -5.25 -17.77 -36.02
N THR A 2 -4.06 -17.20 -35.85
CA THR A 2 -2.77 -17.80 -36.19
C THR A 2 -2.36 -18.78 -35.09
N ASP A 3 -1.90 -19.96 -35.50
CA ASP A 3 -1.39 -21.06 -34.68
C ASP A 3 -0.36 -20.61 -33.63
N VAL A 4 -0.82 -20.40 -32.39
CA VAL A 4 0.08 -20.08 -31.26
C VAL A 4 0.73 -21.35 -30.67
N PHE A 5 0.30 -22.56 -31.08
CA PHE A 5 0.76 -23.83 -30.49
C PHE A 5 1.89 -24.54 -31.26
N ASP A 6 2.49 -23.93 -32.29
CA ASP A 6 3.51 -24.57 -33.15
C ASP A 6 4.89 -24.80 -32.47
N HIS A 7 5.01 -24.45 -31.18
CA HIS A 7 6.28 -24.51 -30.44
C HIS A 7 6.59 -25.88 -29.82
N LEU A 8 5.60 -26.78 -29.70
CA LEU A 8 5.79 -28.10 -29.06
C LEU A 8 6.04 -29.25 -30.04
N LYS A 9 5.85 -29.03 -31.35
CA LYS A 9 6.03 -30.04 -32.43
C LYS A 9 5.41 -31.42 -32.12
N LEU A 10 4.29 -31.45 -31.40
CA LEU A 10 3.56 -32.70 -31.16
C LEU A 10 2.89 -33.14 -32.46
N SER A 11 2.86 -34.45 -32.70
CA SER A 11 2.01 -34.97 -33.77
C SER A 11 0.55 -34.77 -33.38
N LYS A 12 -0.34 -34.59 -34.37
CA LYS A 12 -1.78 -34.38 -34.11
C LYS A 12 -2.38 -35.48 -33.22
N ALA A 13 -1.97 -36.73 -33.43
CA ALA A 13 -2.42 -37.87 -32.64
C ALA A 13 -1.93 -37.82 -31.18
N ASP A 14 -0.73 -37.30 -30.93
CA ASP A 14 -0.21 -37.18 -29.56
C ASP A 14 -0.84 -36.00 -28.81
N ALA A 15 -1.22 -34.93 -29.52
CA ALA A 15 -1.99 -33.84 -28.96
C ALA A 15 -3.41 -34.28 -28.55
N GLU A 16 -4.11 -35.00 -29.44
CA GLU A 16 -5.43 -35.57 -29.12
C GLU A 16 -5.37 -36.56 -27.95
N MET A 17 -4.30 -37.38 -27.86
CA MET A 17 -4.08 -38.28 -26.74
C MET A 17 -3.78 -37.53 -25.43
N LEU A 18 -3.03 -36.43 -25.49
CA LEU A 18 -2.76 -35.59 -24.33
C LEU A 18 -4.06 -34.97 -23.78
N ASP A 19 -4.92 -34.45 -24.65
CA ASP A 19 -6.23 -33.90 -24.24
C ASP A 19 -7.09 -34.97 -23.54
N GLN A 20 -7.16 -36.19 -24.10
CA GLN A 20 -7.88 -37.31 -23.48
C GLN A 20 -7.32 -37.70 -22.12
N LEU A 21 -5.98 -37.65 -21.95
CA LEU A 21 -5.34 -37.90 -20.65
C LEU A 21 -5.65 -36.80 -19.64
N VAL A 22 -5.73 -35.54 -20.06
CA VAL A 22 -6.09 -34.41 -19.18
C VAL A 22 -7.51 -34.56 -18.65
N ASP A 23 -8.46 -34.99 -19.49
CA ASP A 23 -9.87 -35.16 -19.12
C ASP A 23 -10.06 -36.21 -17.99
N VAL A 24 -9.20 -37.22 -17.92
CA VAL A 24 -9.23 -38.27 -16.88
C VAL A 24 -8.21 -38.05 -15.76
N GLY A 25 -7.57 -36.87 -15.70
CA GLY A 25 -6.58 -36.56 -14.67
C GLY A 25 -5.32 -37.41 -14.74
N PHE A 26 -4.88 -37.78 -15.95
CA PHE A 26 -3.68 -38.58 -16.24
C PHE A 26 -3.73 -40.05 -15.77
N ASP A 27 -4.92 -40.56 -15.42
CA ASP A 27 -5.14 -41.96 -15.09
C ASP A 27 -5.50 -42.80 -16.33
N ILE A 28 -4.52 -43.52 -16.88
CA ILE A 28 -4.68 -44.35 -18.09
C ILE A 28 -5.75 -45.44 -17.91
N ASP A 29 -5.96 -45.94 -16.69
CA ASP A 29 -6.89 -47.04 -16.45
C ASP A 29 -8.35 -46.62 -16.62
N GLN A 30 -8.64 -45.31 -16.60
CA GLN A 30 -9.97 -44.76 -16.88
C GLN A 30 -10.31 -44.69 -18.38
N LEU A 31 -9.32 -44.87 -19.26
CA LEU A 31 -9.50 -44.88 -20.72
C LEU A 31 -9.64 -46.33 -21.23
N GLU A 32 -10.79 -46.94 -20.96
CA GLU A 32 -11.09 -48.36 -21.27
C GLU A 32 -11.11 -48.70 -22.77
N TYR A 33 -11.25 -47.69 -23.64
CA TYR A 33 -11.47 -47.87 -25.08
C TYR A 33 -10.21 -47.77 -25.94
N LEU A 34 -9.02 -47.60 -25.33
CA LEU A 34 -7.78 -47.40 -26.07
C LEU A 34 -7.28 -48.69 -26.73
N THR A 35 -6.86 -48.56 -27.98
CA THR A 35 -6.10 -49.61 -28.67
C THR A 35 -4.72 -49.81 -28.03
N ALA A 36 -4.07 -50.93 -28.32
CA ALA A 36 -2.74 -51.23 -27.79
C ALA A 36 -1.69 -50.17 -28.18
N GLU A 37 -1.79 -49.61 -29.39
CA GLU A 37 -0.90 -48.55 -29.88
C GLU A 37 -1.15 -47.22 -29.16
N GLU A 38 -2.40 -46.86 -28.92
CA GLU A 38 -2.78 -45.66 -28.17
C GLU A 38 -2.36 -45.76 -26.70
N LYS A 39 -2.50 -46.93 -26.07
CA LYS A 39 -1.96 -47.17 -24.72
C LYS A 39 -0.46 -46.97 -24.67
N GLN A 40 0.29 -47.39 -25.68
CA GLN A 40 1.74 -47.18 -25.72
C GLN A 40 2.10 -45.70 -25.86
N ARG A 41 1.34 -44.94 -26.67
CA ARG A 41 1.50 -43.49 -26.79
C ARG A 41 1.20 -42.77 -25.47
N ALA A 42 0.07 -43.09 -24.84
CA ALA A 42 -0.32 -42.54 -23.55
C ALA A 42 0.75 -42.75 -22.48
N ASN A 43 1.29 -43.96 -22.37
CA ASN A 43 2.38 -44.28 -21.45
C ASN A 43 3.67 -43.49 -21.75
N SER A 44 3.95 -43.22 -23.02
CA SER A 44 5.13 -42.44 -23.41
C SER A 44 4.98 -40.96 -23.04
N ILE A 45 3.77 -40.41 -23.22
CA ILE A 45 3.43 -39.04 -22.81
C ILE A 45 3.49 -38.92 -21.29
N LEU A 46 2.90 -39.85 -20.53
CA LEU A 46 2.97 -39.85 -19.07
C LEU A 46 4.41 -39.94 -18.56
N LYS A 47 5.25 -40.77 -19.18
CA LYS A 47 6.67 -40.86 -18.81
C LYS A 47 7.42 -39.55 -19.01
N MET A 48 7.06 -38.78 -20.04
CA MET A 48 7.62 -37.45 -20.27
C MET A 48 7.09 -36.43 -19.25
N LEU A 49 5.79 -36.45 -18.94
CA LEU A 49 5.19 -35.56 -17.95
C LEU A 49 5.64 -35.87 -16.53
N GLY A 50 5.97 -37.13 -16.22
CA GLY A 50 6.51 -37.54 -14.92
C GLY A 50 7.86 -36.91 -14.57
N PHE A 51 8.55 -36.26 -15.51
CA PHE A 51 9.69 -35.40 -15.19
C PHE A 51 9.28 -34.13 -14.42
N LEU A 52 8.02 -33.70 -14.53
CA LEU A 52 7.46 -32.57 -13.79
C LEU A 52 7.09 -32.95 -12.35
N ASP A 53 6.81 -34.22 -12.08
CA ASP A 53 6.51 -34.71 -10.72
C ASP A 53 7.70 -34.55 -9.76
N VAL A 54 8.92 -34.46 -10.31
CA VAL A 54 10.16 -34.28 -9.54
C VAL A 54 10.45 -32.80 -9.25
N TYR A 55 9.70 -31.87 -9.84
CA TYR A 55 9.91 -30.44 -9.60
C TYR A 55 9.38 -30.07 -8.20
N PRO A 56 10.24 -29.63 -7.27
CA PRO A 56 9.79 -29.22 -5.94
C PRO A 56 8.97 -27.94 -6.09
N VAL A 57 7.65 -28.09 -6.09
CA VAL A 57 6.73 -26.96 -5.94
C VAL A 57 6.53 -26.78 -4.45
N GLU A 58 6.99 -25.65 -3.93
CA GLU A 58 6.62 -25.24 -2.58
C GLU A 58 5.11 -25.02 -2.56
N ASP A 59 4.43 -25.65 -1.59
CA ASP A 59 3.01 -25.38 -1.39
C ASP A 59 2.82 -23.87 -1.22
N ALA A 60 1.81 -23.33 -1.91
CA ALA A 60 1.49 -21.92 -1.77
C ALA A 60 1.26 -21.63 -0.29
N SER A 61 1.93 -20.61 0.25
CA SER A 61 1.78 -20.26 1.66
C SER A 61 0.30 -20.08 2.00
N GLU A 62 -0.15 -20.64 3.13
CA GLU A 62 -1.55 -20.54 3.57
C GLU A 62 -2.05 -19.09 3.58
N THR A 63 -1.17 -18.13 3.91
CA THR A 63 -1.48 -16.69 3.88
C THR A 63 -1.82 -16.15 2.49
N LEU A 64 -1.14 -16.63 1.44
CA LEU A 64 -1.45 -16.25 0.05
C LEU A 64 -2.76 -16.89 -0.41
N ILE A 65 -3.03 -18.12 0.01
CA ILE A 65 -4.29 -18.81 -0.28
C ILE A 65 -5.44 -18.04 0.38
N ASP A 66 -5.34 -17.74 1.67
CA ASP A 66 -6.33 -17.00 2.44
C ASP A 66 -6.54 -15.58 1.88
N ALA A 67 -5.45 -14.87 1.57
CA ALA A 67 -5.54 -13.55 0.97
C ALA A 67 -6.22 -13.57 -0.40
N THR A 68 -5.99 -14.62 -1.19
CA THR A 68 -6.61 -14.78 -2.51
C THR A 68 -8.09 -15.15 -2.38
N LEU A 69 -8.44 -16.08 -1.49
CA LEU A 69 -9.83 -16.44 -1.20
C LEU A 69 -10.62 -15.25 -0.67
N ALA A 70 -10.06 -14.49 0.27
CA ALA A 70 -10.68 -13.27 0.79
C ALA A 70 -10.91 -12.23 -0.32
N ARG A 71 -9.98 -12.12 -1.28
CA ARG A 71 -10.10 -11.21 -2.42
C ARG A 71 -11.19 -11.67 -3.40
N ILE A 72 -11.31 -12.97 -3.65
CA ILE A 72 -12.37 -13.56 -4.48
C ILE A 72 -13.72 -13.33 -3.82
N ASP A 73 -13.86 -13.64 -2.53
CA ASP A 73 -15.08 -13.42 -1.77
C ASP A 73 -15.51 -11.95 -1.80
N GLN A 74 -14.56 -11.02 -1.64
CA GLN A 74 -14.84 -9.59 -1.76
C GLN A 74 -15.35 -9.21 -3.16
N TYR A 75 -14.75 -9.78 -4.21
CA TYR A 75 -15.16 -9.53 -5.59
C TYR A 75 -16.56 -10.10 -5.88
N GLU A 76 -16.86 -11.32 -5.41
CA GLU A 76 -18.16 -11.96 -5.57
C GLU A 76 -19.25 -11.23 -4.78
N ASN A 77 -18.97 -10.82 -3.54
CA ASN A 77 -19.89 -10.02 -2.73
C ASN A 77 -20.19 -8.66 -3.36
N ASN A 78 -19.19 -8.01 -3.95
CA ASN A 78 -19.40 -6.77 -4.69
C ASN A 78 -20.23 -7.01 -5.97
N ARG A 79 -19.98 -8.10 -6.68
CA ARG A 79 -20.74 -8.47 -7.87
C ARG A 79 -22.20 -8.80 -7.53
N SER A 80 -22.46 -9.58 -6.48
CA SER A 80 -23.81 -9.92 -6.03
C SER A 80 -24.55 -8.68 -5.55
N SER A 81 -23.88 -7.78 -4.81
CA SER A 81 -24.44 -6.49 -4.37
C SER A 81 -24.82 -5.57 -5.53
N ARG A 82 -24.09 -5.63 -6.65
CA ARG A 82 -24.42 -4.86 -7.87
C ARG A 82 -25.58 -5.46 -8.66
N MET A 83 -25.83 -6.76 -8.53
CA MET A 83 -26.96 -7.45 -9.18
C MET A 83 -28.23 -7.42 -8.32
N HIS A 84 -28.10 -7.14 -7.02
CA HIS A 84 -29.22 -6.99 -6.12
C HIS A 84 -29.57 -5.50 -5.95
N ILE A 85 -30.52 -5.01 -6.76
CA ILE A 85 -31.25 -3.80 -6.37
C ILE A 85 -32.12 -4.22 -5.20
N SER A 86 -31.66 -3.97 -3.98
CA SER A 86 -32.51 -4.01 -2.80
C SER A 86 -33.54 -2.88 -2.95
N THR A 87 -34.59 -3.10 -3.74
CA THR A 87 -35.85 -2.40 -3.47
C THR A 87 -36.18 -2.85 -2.07
N ALA A 88 -35.96 -1.98 -1.09
CA ALA A 88 -36.47 -2.19 0.23
C ALA A 88 -37.95 -2.50 0.03
N GLU A 89 -38.32 -3.77 0.20
CA GLU A 89 -39.72 -4.12 0.34
C GLU A 89 -40.15 -3.39 1.60
N VAL A 90 -40.64 -2.17 1.40
CA VAL A 90 -41.43 -1.46 2.38
C VAL A 90 -42.61 -2.37 2.59
N LYS A 91 -42.50 -3.27 3.59
CA LYS A 91 -43.64 -3.96 4.18
C LYS A 91 -44.54 -2.86 4.66
N THR A 92 -45.47 -2.46 3.80
CA THR A 92 -46.63 -1.67 4.19
C THR A 92 -47.33 -2.52 5.23
N THR A 93 -47.20 -2.11 6.48
CA THR A 93 -47.79 -2.84 7.59
C THR A 93 -49.29 -2.71 7.40
N SER A 94 -49.90 -3.76 6.86
CA SER A 94 -51.34 -3.88 6.69
C SER A 94 -51.96 -4.20 8.05
N ARG A 95 -51.88 -3.25 8.98
CA ARG A 95 -52.76 -3.22 10.16
C ARG A 95 -52.74 -1.83 10.74
N GLY A 96 -53.87 -1.17 10.58
CA GLY A 96 -54.07 0.24 10.86
C GLY A 96 -53.57 0.66 12.24
N PHE A 97 -52.69 1.65 12.23
CA PHE A 97 -52.54 2.59 13.32
C PHE A 97 -52.42 3.98 12.70
N LEU A 98 -53.57 4.67 12.65
CA LEU A 98 -53.72 6.05 12.22
C LEU A 98 -53.09 6.97 13.26
N PHE A 99 -51.78 7.17 13.19
CA PHE A 99 -51.15 8.32 13.83
C PHE A 99 -50.39 9.16 12.79
N PRO A 100 -50.91 10.35 12.40
CA PRO A 100 -50.31 11.23 11.39
C PRO A 100 -48.95 11.83 11.80
N LYS A 101 -48.37 11.39 12.93
CA LYS A 101 -47.08 11.83 13.45
C LYS A 101 -45.95 10.83 13.21
N LEU A 102 -46.25 9.60 12.79
CA LEU A 102 -45.23 8.58 12.48
C LEU A 102 -44.45 8.90 11.20
N ASP A 103 -45.10 9.54 10.21
CA ASP A 103 -44.42 10.02 9.00
C ASP A 103 -43.37 11.11 9.31
N LEU A 104 -43.62 11.93 10.32
CA LEU A 104 -42.68 12.97 10.77
C LEU A 104 -41.46 12.34 11.46
N LEU A 105 -41.66 11.23 12.18
CA LEU A 105 -40.57 10.47 12.79
C LEU A 105 -39.74 9.73 11.72
N ALA A 106 -40.39 9.11 10.74
CA ALA A 106 -39.73 8.39 9.65
C ALA A 106 -38.89 9.33 8.76
N THR A 107 -39.43 10.51 8.42
CA THR A 107 -38.68 11.54 7.67
C THR A 107 -37.52 12.10 8.47
N ALA A 108 -37.68 12.38 9.76
CA ALA A 108 -36.58 12.81 10.61
C ALA A 108 -35.46 11.76 10.68
N ALA A 109 -35.81 10.47 10.81
CA ALA A 109 -34.84 9.38 10.83
C ALA A 109 -34.09 9.26 9.48
N ALA A 110 -34.78 9.40 8.35
CA ALA A 110 -34.16 9.39 7.03
C ALA A 110 -33.18 10.56 6.85
N VAL A 111 -33.56 11.77 7.28
CA VAL A 111 -32.67 12.94 7.23
C VAL A 111 -31.43 12.74 8.11
N LEU A 112 -31.58 12.21 9.32
CA LEU A 112 -30.44 11.92 10.20
C LEU A 112 -29.49 10.87 9.60
N LEU A 113 -30.03 9.84 8.94
CA LEU A 113 -29.24 8.82 8.25
C LEU A 113 -28.46 9.42 7.07
N CYS A 114 -29.09 10.29 6.28
CA CYS A 114 -28.41 11.01 5.20
C CYS A 114 -27.28 11.91 5.74
N VAL A 115 -27.54 12.66 6.81
CA VAL A 115 -26.52 13.52 7.44
C VAL A 115 -25.35 12.70 7.98
N ALA A 116 -25.63 11.55 8.62
CA ALA A 116 -24.60 10.65 9.13
C ALA A 116 -23.69 10.13 8.00
N LEU A 117 -24.28 9.65 6.90
CA LEU A 117 -23.52 9.15 5.76
C LEU A 117 -22.66 10.24 5.12
N VAL A 118 -23.23 11.42 4.86
CA VAL A 118 -22.48 12.56 4.28
C VAL A 118 -21.31 12.97 5.20
N SER A 119 -21.52 13.00 6.52
CA SER A 119 -20.46 13.34 7.47
C SER A 119 -19.28 12.36 7.45
N MET A 120 -19.54 11.07 7.20
CA MET A 120 -18.50 10.04 7.08
C MET A 120 -17.66 10.26 5.82
N PHE A 121 -18.30 10.55 4.69
CA PHE A 121 -17.60 10.84 3.44
C PHE A 121 -16.77 12.13 3.52
N VAL A 122 -17.29 13.18 4.14
CA VAL A 122 -16.56 14.46 4.29
C VAL A 122 -15.31 14.29 5.14
N LYS A 123 -15.41 13.56 6.27
CA LYS A 123 -14.25 13.29 7.14
C LYS A 123 -13.18 12.46 6.42
N SER A 124 -13.57 11.38 5.74
CA SER A 124 -12.62 10.53 5.01
C SER A 124 -11.92 11.28 3.87
N ASN A 125 -12.64 12.13 3.13
CA ASN A 125 -12.03 12.91 2.04
C ASN A 125 -11.11 14.02 2.55
N HIS A 126 -11.41 14.58 3.72
CA HIS A 126 -10.57 15.59 4.36
C HIS A 126 -9.20 15.02 4.75
N ASP A 127 -9.16 13.85 5.37
CA ASP A 127 -7.91 13.20 5.78
C ASP A 127 -7.06 12.83 4.56
N ILE A 128 -7.68 12.26 3.51
CA ILE A 128 -7.00 11.96 2.23
C ILE A 128 -6.44 13.25 1.60
N SER A 129 -7.20 14.34 1.62
CA SER A 129 -6.76 15.62 1.07
C SER A 129 -5.52 16.17 1.80
N ILE A 130 -5.49 16.10 3.13
CA ILE A 130 -4.34 16.55 3.93
C ILE A 130 -3.10 15.72 3.59
N HIS A 131 -3.24 14.38 3.53
CA HIS A 131 -2.11 13.51 3.16
C HIS A 131 -1.59 13.81 1.75
N GLN A 132 -2.48 14.03 0.79
CA GLN A 132 -2.09 14.33 -0.59
C GLN A 132 -1.38 15.69 -0.71
N GLN A 133 -1.85 16.70 0.01
CA GLN A 133 -1.23 18.03 0.02
C GLN A 133 0.15 17.98 0.69
N CYS A 134 0.29 17.25 1.79
CA CYS A 134 1.57 17.04 2.46
C CYS A 134 2.59 16.32 1.56
N ALA A 135 2.15 15.25 0.87
CA ALA A 135 3.00 14.55 -0.09
C ALA A 135 3.42 15.44 -1.27
N THR A 136 2.52 16.31 -1.75
CA THR A 136 2.81 17.27 -2.82
C THR A 136 3.84 18.31 -2.37
N ASN A 137 3.66 18.86 -1.18
CA ASN A 137 4.58 19.81 -0.57
C ASN A 137 5.99 19.21 -0.37
N MET A 138 6.06 17.95 0.11
CA MET A 138 7.32 17.20 0.23
C MET A 138 8.01 16.97 -1.11
N ALA A 139 7.25 16.68 -2.17
CA ALA A 139 7.81 16.57 -3.51
C ALA A 139 8.40 17.92 -3.98
N GLY A 140 7.75 19.04 -3.64
CA GLY A 140 8.28 20.39 -3.86
C GLY A 140 9.62 20.62 -3.16
N VAL A 141 9.73 20.26 -1.88
CA VAL A 141 10.99 20.35 -1.12
C VAL A 141 12.06 19.44 -1.71
N GLY A 142 11.73 18.21 -2.09
CA GLY A 142 12.66 17.27 -2.73
C GLY A 142 13.23 17.81 -4.05
N ASN A 143 12.39 18.49 -4.85
CA ASN A 143 12.84 19.17 -6.06
C ASN A 143 13.76 20.37 -5.75
N GLY A 144 13.43 21.15 -4.73
CA GLY A 144 14.26 22.25 -4.25
C GLY A 144 15.64 21.77 -3.78
N LEU A 145 15.70 20.69 -2.99
CA LEU A 145 16.95 20.06 -2.56
C LEU A 145 17.80 19.59 -3.75
N PHE A 146 17.17 18.96 -4.74
CA PHE A 146 17.88 18.50 -5.94
C PHE A 146 18.49 19.67 -6.74
N THR A 147 17.73 20.75 -6.90
CA THR A 147 18.17 21.93 -7.65
C THR A 147 19.26 22.68 -6.88
N TYR A 148 19.11 22.84 -5.55
CA TYR A 148 20.14 23.39 -4.70
C TYR A 148 21.45 22.61 -4.82
N ALA A 149 21.38 21.27 -4.74
CA ALA A 149 22.55 20.42 -4.87
C ALA A 149 23.18 20.52 -6.27
N GLN A 150 22.38 20.69 -7.32
CA GLN A 150 22.89 20.91 -8.67
C GLN A 150 23.69 22.22 -8.78
N ASP A 151 23.21 23.29 -8.15
CA ASP A 151 23.86 24.61 -8.18
C ASP A 151 25.06 24.71 -7.23
N HIS A 152 25.07 23.92 -6.15
CA HIS A 152 26.12 23.92 -5.11
C HIS A 152 27.06 22.71 -5.20
N ASN A 153 27.38 22.22 -6.40
CA ASN A 153 28.36 21.13 -6.63
C ASN A 153 28.09 19.83 -5.83
N GLY A 154 26.82 19.52 -5.57
CA GLY A 154 26.39 18.36 -4.80
C GLY A 154 26.38 18.57 -3.28
N GLU A 155 26.63 19.79 -2.80
CA GLU A 155 26.43 20.15 -1.39
C GLU A 155 24.94 20.24 -1.07
N MET A 156 24.58 19.78 0.13
CA MET A 156 23.21 19.85 0.64
C MET A 156 23.10 21.03 1.61
N PRO A 157 21.94 21.67 1.72
CA PRO A 157 21.76 22.74 2.70
C PRO A 157 21.74 22.09 4.09
N THR A 158 22.83 22.18 4.84
CA THR A 158 22.97 21.60 6.17
C THR A 158 23.48 22.61 7.20
N SER A 159 23.01 22.47 8.44
CA SER A 159 23.50 23.16 9.62
C SER A 159 24.03 22.16 10.65
N THR A 160 25.13 22.52 11.32
CA THR A 160 25.74 21.66 12.34
C THR A 160 24.95 21.71 13.65
N VAL A 161 24.77 20.57 14.29
CA VAL A 161 24.04 20.47 15.58
C VAL A 161 24.99 19.95 16.65
N ALA A 162 25.90 20.82 17.10
CA ALA A 162 26.94 20.49 18.06
C ALA A 162 26.39 19.94 19.40
N SER A 163 25.18 20.36 19.78
CA SER A 163 24.52 19.94 21.02
C SER A 163 24.15 18.46 21.07
N LEU A 164 24.06 17.78 19.91
CA LEU A 164 23.83 16.34 19.82
C LEU A 164 25.12 15.51 19.81
N GLY A 165 26.30 16.15 19.79
CA GLY A 165 27.58 15.44 19.66
C GLY A 165 27.82 14.38 20.75
N SER A 166 27.38 14.65 21.98
CA SER A 166 27.50 13.72 23.11
C SER A 166 26.69 12.42 22.93
N LEU A 167 25.67 12.40 22.06
CA LEU A 167 24.89 11.21 21.74
C LEU A 167 25.56 10.33 20.66
N PHE A 168 26.59 10.85 19.98
CA PHE A 168 27.25 10.22 18.85
C PHE A 168 28.77 10.09 19.04
N ASP A 169 29.24 9.80 20.25
CA ASP A 169 30.67 9.67 20.58
C ASP A 169 31.49 10.92 20.19
N ASP A 170 30.96 12.11 20.48
CA ASP A 170 31.51 13.43 20.15
C ASP A 170 31.64 13.73 18.63
N ILE A 171 30.99 12.92 17.78
CA ILE A 171 30.81 13.24 16.36
C ILE A 171 29.71 14.30 16.25
N ILE A 172 30.05 15.48 15.72
CA ILE A 172 29.09 16.57 15.49
C ILE A 172 28.23 16.21 14.27
N PRO A 173 26.92 15.97 14.44
CA PRO A 173 26.05 15.69 13.33
C PRO A 173 25.69 16.97 12.56
N GLU A 174 25.42 16.79 11.27
CA GLU A 174 24.81 17.80 10.42
C GLU A 174 23.33 17.48 10.20
N ARG A 175 22.51 18.52 10.17
CA ARG A 175 21.05 18.50 9.96
C ARG A 175 20.74 19.23 8.67
N THR A 176 19.77 18.74 7.89
CA THR A 176 19.24 19.49 6.74
C THR A 176 18.56 20.79 7.20
N ASP A 177 18.95 21.90 6.59
CA ASP A 177 18.40 23.23 6.85
C ASP A 177 17.43 23.61 5.73
N ALA A 178 16.14 23.37 5.96
CA ALA A 178 15.12 23.55 4.93
C ALA A 178 14.80 25.03 4.68
N GLU A 179 15.11 25.91 5.64
CA GLU A 179 14.91 27.35 5.55
C GLU A 179 15.82 27.97 4.49
N VAL A 180 17.05 27.47 4.32
CA VAL A 180 17.97 27.89 3.25
C VAL A 180 17.34 27.73 1.87
N LEU A 181 16.58 26.65 1.65
CA LEU A 181 15.88 26.44 0.37
C LEU A 181 14.83 27.52 0.09
N VAL A 182 14.21 28.08 1.14
CA VAL A 182 13.20 29.14 1.01
C VAL A 182 13.86 30.49 0.83
N GLU A 183 14.90 30.78 1.63
CA GLU A 183 15.64 32.04 1.55
C GLU A 183 16.30 32.24 0.18
N GLU A 184 16.82 31.17 -0.41
CA GLU A 184 17.46 31.21 -1.73
C GLU A 184 16.50 30.99 -2.90
N GLY A 185 15.21 30.77 -2.63
CA GLY A 185 14.16 30.70 -3.64
C GLY A 185 14.06 29.37 -4.39
N TYR A 186 14.68 28.30 -3.87
CA TYR A 186 14.52 26.94 -4.37
C TYR A 186 13.18 26.29 -3.98
N CYS A 187 12.49 26.84 -2.98
CA CYS A 187 11.23 26.32 -2.48
C CYS A 187 10.37 27.45 -1.89
N ASP A 188 9.05 27.37 -2.03
CA ASP A 188 8.15 28.30 -1.33
C ASP A 188 7.96 27.91 0.14
N HIS A 189 7.78 28.90 1.01
CA HIS A 189 7.56 28.68 2.44
C HIS A 189 6.36 27.77 2.75
N HIS A 190 5.32 27.80 1.91
CA HIS A 190 4.14 26.95 2.10
C HIS A 190 4.42 25.47 1.86
N HIS A 191 5.45 25.14 1.08
CA HIS A 191 5.89 23.75 0.93
C HIS A 191 6.48 23.23 2.23
N LEU A 192 7.08 24.07 3.09
CA LEU A 192 7.66 23.62 4.36
C LEU A 192 6.63 23.22 5.44
N ASN A 193 5.33 23.33 5.12
CA ASN A 193 4.25 23.12 6.07
C ASN A 193 3.25 22.09 5.52
N CYS A 194 2.96 21.04 6.28
CA CYS A 194 1.80 20.21 5.98
C CYS A 194 0.51 20.82 6.58
N PRO A 195 -0.59 20.96 5.81
CA PRO A 195 -1.81 21.68 6.24
C PRO A 195 -2.52 21.13 7.49
N GLY A 196 -2.16 19.92 7.93
CA GLY A 196 -2.68 19.29 9.14
C GLY A 196 -1.91 19.60 10.43
N HIS A 197 -0.75 20.23 10.36
CA HIS A 197 0.00 20.66 11.55
C HIS A 197 -0.45 22.07 11.95
N GLY A 198 -0.86 22.23 13.21
CA GLY A 198 -1.32 23.52 13.73
C GLY A 198 -0.13 24.46 13.94
N GLY A 199 -0.08 25.59 13.23
CA GLY A 199 0.90 26.65 13.47
C GLY A 199 1.47 27.25 12.19
N ALA A 200 2.24 28.34 12.35
CA ALA A 200 3.01 28.98 11.28
C ALA A 200 4.46 28.45 11.18
N GLY A 201 4.82 27.50 12.04
CA GLY A 201 6.14 26.86 12.06
C GLY A 201 6.19 25.70 11.06
N GLY A 202 7.33 25.60 10.36
CA GLY A 202 7.73 24.47 9.50
C GLY A 202 7.40 23.14 10.15
N GLY A 203 6.68 22.27 9.45
CA GLY A 203 6.20 20.99 9.99
C GLY A 203 6.41 19.85 9.01
N PHE A 204 7.39 18.98 9.30
CA PHE A 204 7.63 17.72 8.59
C PHE A 204 8.25 16.60 9.44
N SER A 205 7.51 15.56 9.84
CA SER A 205 8.16 14.35 10.38
C SER A 205 8.81 13.47 9.30
N TYR A 206 9.94 12.80 9.58
CA TYR A 206 10.53 11.73 8.75
C TYR A 206 10.78 10.43 9.53
N GLN A 207 11.00 9.37 8.74
CA GLN A 207 11.08 7.98 9.16
C GLN A 207 12.52 7.48 9.42
N THR A 208 12.63 6.58 10.38
CA THR A 208 13.88 5.99 10.86
C THR A 208 14.47 4.99 9.87
N GLN A 209 15.80 4.85 9.88
CA GLN A 209 16.45 3.71 9.23
C GLN A 209 16.25 2.41 10.04
N SER A 210 16.37 1.25 9.39
CA SER A 210 16.25 -0.05 10.06
C SER A 210 17.43 -0.32 11.00
N ALA A 211 17.28 -1.28 11.91
CA ALA A 211 18.34 -1.65 12.86
C ALA A 211 19.64 -2.10 12.15
N ASP A 212 19.53 -2.72 10.98
CA ASP A 212 20.69 -3.14 10.18
C ASP A 212 21.44 -1.94 9.60
N SER A 213 20.72 -0.91 9.16
CA SER A 213 21.31 0.33 8.67
C SER A 213 22.09 1.08 9.76
N TRP A 214 21.64 1.01 11.01
CA TRP A 214 22.34 1.58 12.17
C TRP A 214 23.72 0.95 12.40
N ASN A 215 23.83 -0.36 12.24
CA ASN A 215 25.11 -1.06 12.37
C ASN A 215 26.09 -0.68 11.24
N HIS A 216 25.58 -0.44 10.04
CA HIS A 216 26.39 0.02 8.91
C HIS A 216 26.83 1.49 9.04
N LEU A 217 25.99 2.37 9.58
CA LEU A 217 26.33 3.79 9.80
C LEU A 217 27.49 3.96 10.78
N LYS A 218 27.50 3.19 11.88
CA LYS A 218 28.62 3.17 12.85
C LYS A 218 29.96 2.82 12.22
N SER A 219 29.96 2.02 11.14
CA SER A 219 31.18 1.56 10.46
C SER A 219 31.79 2.58 9.47
N ARG A 220 31.05 3.64 9.08
CA ARG A 220 31.44 4.53 7.96
C ARG A 220 31.95 5.93 8.36
N GLY A 221 31.95 6.27 9.65
CA GLY A 221 32.60 7.48 10.17
C GLY A 221 31.95 8.83 9.77
N ARG A 222 30.79 8.82 9.10
CA ARG A 222 29.94 9.99 8.87
C ARG A 222 28.48 9.61 9.07
N ILE A 223 27.81 10.29 9.99
CA ILE A 223 26.40 10.10 10.30
C ILE A 223 25.66 11.32 9.72
N PHE A 224 24.90 11.09 8.65
CA PHE A 224 23.97 12.10 8.13
C PHE A 224 22.65 11.93 8.84
N ILE A 225 22.29 12.88 9.70
CA ILE A 225 20.98 12.91 10.31
C ILE A 225 20.06 13.65 9.35
N ILE A 226 19.21 12.92 8.63
CA ILE A 226 18.16 13.52 7.79
C ILE A 226 16.99 13.95 8.69
N MET A 227 17.28 14.75 9.73
CA MET A 227 16.43 15.82 10.29
C MET A 227 15.25 16.38 9.49
N ALA A 228 14.14 15.67 9.23
CA ALA A 228 12.88 16.36 8.96
C ALA A 228 12.16 16.69 10.28
N ASP A 229 11.70 17.93 10.32
CA ASP A 229 11.06 18.67 11.40
C ASP A 229 11.97 19.37 12.39
N ARG A 230 11.54 20.58 12.74
CA ARG A 230 11.88 21.19 14.01
C ARG A 230 11.12 20.40 15.05
N ASN A 231 11.79 19.48 15.73
CA ASN A 231 11.18 18.82 16.87
C ASN A 231 11.19 19.83 18.03
N PRO A 232 10.04 20.42 18.41
CA PRO A 232 10.02 21.46 19.44
C PRO A 232 10.42 20.91 20.83
N ILE A 233 10.25 19.60 21.05
CA ILE A 233 10.76 18.90 22.24
C ILE A 233 12.28 18.86 22.21
N LEU A 234 12.87 18.60 21.03
CA LEU A 234 14.32 18.64 20.86
C LEU A 234 14.82 20.07 21.04
N ASP A 235 14.20 21.07 20.42
CA ASP A 235 14.61 22.48 20.56
C ASP A 235 14.53 22.95 22.03
N ASP A 236 13.49 22.56 22.77
CA ASP A 236 13.36 22.85 24.20
C ASP A 236 14.44 22.12 25.02
N LEU A 237 14.71 20.84 24.75
CA LEU A 237 15.82 20.10 25.37
C LEU A 237 17.19 20.76 25.08
N LEU A 238 17.41 21.20 23.84
CA LEU A 238 18.64 21.86 23.42
C LEU A 238 18.80 23.24 24.06
N ALA A 239 17.69 23.93 24.36
CA ALA A 239 17.67 25.18 25.11
C ALA A 239 17.83 24.98 26.64
N GLY A 240 17.94 23.73 27.12
CA GLY A 240 18.05 23.39 28.54
C GLY A 240 16.70 23.29 29.27
N GLY A 241 15.60 23.26 28.52
CA GLY A 241 14.26 22.99 29.02
C GLY A 241 14.04 21.52 29.39
N THR A 242 12.96 21.28 30.14
CA THR A 242 12.49 19.95 30.49
C THR A 242 11.10 19.76 29.88
N PRO A 243 11.00 19.36 28.60
CA PRO A 243 9.72 19.30 27.92
C PRO A 243 8.83 18.20 28.52
N ASP A 244 7.55 18.51 28.65
CA ASP A 244 6.53 17.55 29.06
C ASP A 244 6.14 16.68 27.85
N PRO A 245 6.44 15.36 27.87
CA PRO A 245 6.19 14.46 26.74
C PRO A 245 4.70 14.27 26.43
N LEU A 246 3.78 14.81 27.26
CA LEU A 246 2.34 14.67 27.11
C LEU A 246 1.66 15.92 26.54
N THR A 247 2.39 17.01 26.31
CA THR A 247 1.81 18.22 25.71
C THR A 247 1.95 18.14 24.19
N PRO A 248 0.85 18.03 23.41
CA PRO A 248 0.94 18.10 21.97
C PRO A 248 1.49 19.47 21.57
N SER A 249 2.49 19.48 20.70
CA SER A 249 2.95 20.70 20.00
C SER A 249 2.15 20.90 18.73
#